data_AF-A0A7C4HUG0-F1
#
_entry.id   AF-A0A7C4HUG0-F1
#
_cell.length_a   1.000
_cell.length_b   1.000
_cell.length_c   1.000
_cell.angle_alpha   90.00
_cell.angle_beta   90.00
_cell.angle_gamma   90.00
#
_symmetry.space_group_name_H-M   'P 1'
#
loop_
_entity.id
_entity.type
_entity.pdbx_description
1 polymer ?
#
loop_
_entity_poly.entity_id
_entity_poly.type
_entity_poly.pdbx_seq_one_letter_code
_entity_poly.pdbx_strand_id
1 'polypeptide(L)' 'MSKKLFYAIILVLAYIPLLGLPFSNRVEPEILGMPLLWFYCLAWFLEIFALMVVAYYVDKKHVWG' A
#
# COMPACT_ATOMS: atom_id res chain seq x y z
N MET A 1 11.52 5.77 17.93
CA MET A 1 10.18 5.24 17.59
C MET A 1 10.14 3.77 17.98
N SER A 2 9.11 3.30 18.68
CA SER A 2 8.98 1.87 19.00
C SER A 2 8.75 1.04 17.73
N LYS A 3 9.32 -0.16 17.62
CA LYS A 3 9.12 -1.05 16.44
C LYS A 3 7.64 -1.30 16.18
N LYS A 4 6.86 -1.47 17.24
CA LYS A 4 5.40 -1.63 17.17
C LYS A 4 4.75 -0.46 16.46
N LEU A 5 5.21 0.77 16.74
CA LEU A 5 4.72 1.98 16.11
C LEU A 5 5.13 2.04 14.63
N PHE A 6 6.33 1.58 14.27
CA PHE A 6 6.76 1.50 12.87
C PHE A 6 5.90 0.53 12.05
N TYR A 7 5.66 -0.68 12.56
CA TYR A 7 4.79 -1.64 11.88
C TYR A 7 3.32 -1.17 11.87
N ALA A 8 2.85 -0.49 12.91
CA ALA A 8 1.52 0.11 12.90
C ALA A 8 1.39 1.18 11.81
N ILE A 9 2.41 2.02 11.60
CA ILE A 9 2.43 3.00 10.51
C ILE A 9 2.42 2.28 9.16
N ILE A 10 3.26 1.26 8.95
CA ILE A 10 3.25 0.47 7.71
C ILE A 10 1.87 -0.12 7.44
N LEU A 11 1.22 -0.66 8.47
CA LEU A 11 -0.12 -1.23 8.35
C LEU A 11 -1.13 -0.17 7.91
N VAL A 12 -1.11 1.02 8.53
CA VAL A 12 -2.00 2.11 8.13
C VAL A 12 -1.74 2.51 6.68
N LEU A 13 -0.47 2.70 6.30
CA LEU A 13 -0.08 3.06 4.93
C LEU A 13 -0.57 2.01 3.92
N ALA A 14 -0.37 0.72 4.20
CA ALA A 14 -0.80 -0.38 3.36
C ALA A 14 -2.31 -0.37 3.04
N TYR A 15 -3.13 0.26 3.88
CA TYR A 15 -4.58 0.36 3.70
C TYR A 15 -5.08 1.74 3.28
N ILE A 16 -4.19 2.72 3.10
CA ILE A 16 -4.57 4.05 2.58
C ILE A 16 -5.34 3.97 1.26
N PRO A 17 -5.01 3.07 0.32
CA PRO A 17 -5.77 2.96 -0.93
C PRO A 17 -7.21 2.43 -0.76
N LEU A 18 -7.67 2.08 0.43
CA LEU A 18 -9.12 1.90 0.64
C LEU A 18 -9.89 3.22 0.41
N LEU A 19 -9.27 4.36 0.67
CA LEU A 19 -9.90 5.68 0.54
C LEU A 19 -10.20 6.05 -0.92
N GLY A 20 -9.38 5.59 -1.87
CA GLY A 20 -9.58 5.84 -3.30
C GLY A 20 -10.47 4.81 -4.01
N LEU A 21 -10.85 3.73 -3.33
CA LEU A 21 -11.68 2.66 -3.92
C LEU A 21 -13.03 3.17 -4.47
N PRO A 22 -13.79 4.05 -3.77
CA PRO A 22 -15.06 4.58 -4.29
C PRO A 22 -14.89 5.48 -5.54
N PHE A 23 -13.67 5.95 -5.80
CA PHE A 23 -13.35 6.73 -6.99
C PHE A 23 -12.89 5.83 -8.14
N SER A 24 -12.02 4.85 -7.87
CA SER A 24 -11.48 3.95 -8.89
C SER A 24 -12.45 2.83 -9.30
N ASN A 25 -13.35 2.43 -8.41
CA ASN A 25 -14.32 1.35 -8.64
C ASN A 25 -15.74 1.89 -8.79
N ARG A 26 -16.05 2.45 -9.96
CA ARG A 26 -17.41 2.91 -10.32
C ARG A 26 -17.95 2.13 -11.52
N VAL A 27 -19.25 1.84 -11.50
CA VAL A 27 -19.96 1.10 -12.57
C VAL A 27 -20.00 1.88 -13.88
N GLU A 28 -20.15 3.20 -13.78
CA GLU A 28 -20.02 4.15 -14.89
C GLU A 28 -18.72 4.94 -14.69
N PRO A 29 -17.60 4.43 -15.19
CA PRO A 29 -16.33 5.14 -15.08
C PRO A 29 -16.34 6.35 -16.03
N GLU A 30 -16.56 7.55 -15.48
CA GLU A 30 -16.53 8.81 -16.24
C GLU A 30 -15.14 9.12 -16.83
N ILE A 31 -14.08 8.53 -16.28
CA ILE A 31 -12.68 8.70 -16.72
C ILE A 31 -12.00 7.33 -16.78
N LEU A 32 -11.43 6.98 -17.94
CA LEU A 32 -10.55 5.83 -18.18
C LEU A 32 -11.09 4.42 -17.89
N GLY A 33 -12.34 4.25 -17.48
CA GLY A 33 -12.97 2.93 -17.55
C GLY A 33 -12.51 1.92 -16.49
N MET A 34 -12.69 0.64 -16.84
CA MET A 34 -12.00 -0.49 -16.22
C MET A 34 -10.46 -0.31 -16.14
N PRO A 35 -9.75 0.23 -17.16
CA PRO A 35 -8.31 0.47 -17.07
C PRO A 35 -7.86 1.25 -15.83
N LEU A 36 -8.63 2.25 -15.38
CA LEU A 36 -8.31 3.01 -14.17
C LEU A 36 -8.26 2.12 -12.92
N LEU A 37 -9.23 1.20 -12.79
CA LEU A 37 -9.25 0.24 -11.68
C LEU A 37 -8.03 -0.70 -11.73
N TRP A 38 -7.62 -1.14 -12.92
CA TRP A 38 -6.42 -1.97 -13.07
C TRP A 38 -5.14 -1.23 -12.68
N PHE A 39 -4.98 0.03 -13.13
CA PHE A 39 -3.86 0.87 -12.70
C PHE A 39 -3.86 1.09 -11.20
N TYR A 40 -5.04 1.31 -10.62
CA TYR A 40 -5.21 1.49 -9.19
C TYR A 40 -4.76 0.24 -8.40
N CYS A 41 -5.24 -0.94 -8.80
CA CYS A 41 -4.86 -2.21 -8.19
C CYS A 41 -3.36 -2.48 -8.35
N LEU A 42 -2.78 -2.19 -9.51
CA LEU A 42 -1.34 -2.35 -9.74
C LEU A 42 -0.51 -1.40 -8.86
N ALA A 43 -0.92 -0.13 -8.76
CA ALA A 43 -0.25 0.85 -7.91
C ALA A 43 -0.28 0.41 -6.44
N TRP A 44 -1.45 -0.05 -5.96
CA TRP A 44 -1.59 -0.57 -4.61
C TRP A 44 -0.73 -1.83 -4.38
N PHE A 45 -0.70 -2.76 -5.34
CA PHE A 45 0.19 -3.93 -5.25
C PHE A 45 1.67 -3.53 -5.12
N LEU A 46 2.12 -2.57 -5.93
CA LEU A 46 3.50 -2.08 -5.87
C LEU A 46 3.82 -1.35 -4.56
N GLU A 47 2.86 -0.61 -4.01
CA GLU A 47 2.96 -0.01 -2.68
C GLU A 47 3.18 -1.07 -1.59
N ILE A 48 2.35 -2.12 -1.57
CA ILE A 48 2.51 -3.22 -0.60
C ILE A 48 3.87 -3.89 -0.73
N PHE A 49 4.32 -4.15 -1.97
CA PHE A 49 5.64 -4.69 -2.21
C PHE A 49 6.75 -3.79 -1.64
N ALA A 50 6.69 -2.48 -1.91
CA ALA A 50 7.66 -1.51 -1.38
C ALA A 50 7.66 -1.47 0.16
N LEU A 51 6.48 -1.47 0.79
CA LEU A 51 6.34 -1.50 2.25
C LEU A 51 6.92 -2.78 2.87
N MET A 52 6.78 -3.94 2.22
CA MET A 52 7.40 -5.19 2.66
C MET A 52 8.93 -5.15 2.55
N VAL A 53 9.46 -4.58 1.47
CA VAL A 53 10.91 -4.37 1.31
C VAL A 53 11.45 -3.47 2.42
N VAL A 54 10.76 -2.37 2.72
CA VAL A 54 11.11 -1.47 3.83
C VAL A 54 11.06 -2.22 5.16
N ALA A 55 10.00 -2.99 5.43
CA ALA A 55 9.86 -3.78 6.64
C ALA A 55 11.03 -4.77 6.81
N TYR A 56 11.43 -5.45 5.74
CA TYR A 56 12.57 -6.37 5.73
C TYR A 56 13.87 -5.68 6.14
N TYR A 57 14.17 -4.50 5.58
CA TYR A 57 15.40 -3.77 5.94
C TYR A 57 15.39 -3.27 7.38
N VAL A 58 14.24 -2.84 7.88
CA VAL A 58 14.11 -2.42 9.29
C VAL A 58 14.31 -3.58 10.24
N ASP A 59 13.81 -4.77 9.90
CA ASP A 59 13.96 -5.96 10.75
C ASP A 59 15.37 -6.56 10.66
N LYS A 60 15.95 -6.61 9.46
CA LYS A 60 17.34 -7.08 9.21
C LYS A 60 18.38 -6.31 10.02
N LYS A 61 18.18 -5.00 10.21
CA LYS A 61 19.07 -4.15 11.02
C LYS A 61 19.18 -4.60 12.49
N HIS A 62 18.27 -5.44 12.97
CA HIS A 62 18.16 -5.75 14.39
C HIS A 62 18.39 -7.22 14.75
N VAL A 63 18.37 -8.15 13.79
CA VAL A 63 18.60 -9.58 14.06
C VAL A 63 20.11 -9.93 14.14
N TRP A 64 20.99 -9.04 13.67
CA TRP A 64 22.45 -9.25 13.61
C TRP A 64 23.28 -8.16 14.32
N GLY A 65 22.67 -7.35 15.18
CA GLY A 65 23.34 -6.28 15.94
C GLY A 65 23.21 -6.49 17.43
#